data_AF-A2E570-F1
#
_entry.id   AF-A2E570-F1
#
_cell.length_a   1.000
_cell.length_b   1.000
_cell.length_c   1.000
_cell.angle_alpha   90.00
_cell.angle_beta   90.00
_cell.angle_gamma   90.00
#
_symmetry.space_group_name_H-M   'P 1'
#
loop_
_entity.id
_entity.type
_entity.pdbx_description
1 polymer ?
#
loop_
_entity_poly.entity_id
_entity_poly.type
_entity_poly.pdbx_seq_one_letter_code
_entity_poly.pdbx_strand_id
1 'polypeptide(L)'
;MNEFFSKFIGKGPTSGSIQEKITSTWTSLCNQTLKNTQQNLINSHELIITLIAEIKEGIASGLINIVSQVLEQNKIPNNLVKFALANIPHGFVDEVSFFFTEISKIQEAQFLTQPFLIKPLNEFIENAQPINSEQFNRLIETLILHITIVPDDIQSFIESESSAPLIHQFTQLVVSKYQVMGDALLQILSSSNSIPNLLTFITTYSPLVATCVEFIRDCLDSKATDASKQQFLSSIDMSLSVAPQIYVDSFSKYFSDNLLRPCIIEEKTDKSLPNAIYILASFSSLQVIGNLIEYLVKNLPEFIKSTNTDVQYLALRASTIVLEHAFPELPQSPSEFKVSFDFMSLFNAEWFVQSDINKQLAEARPRVSLALAKSQTTYLNGKKFNCSEIFNASLSILDNFVSNEIRVNCAVTELLITLASVWSNDATYLMLCAECPNGLFESTKKLGQFFKARIGGRQSVQQLISNAYEMEQQNKAPNDEEELLFRNLVVALEFVKELHATAQSKNMINQSEQIVQM
;
A
#
# COMPACT_ATOMS: atom_id res chain seq x y z
N MET A 1 34.83 60.64 -24.04
CA MET A 1 33.36 60.49 -23.97
C MET A 1 32.93 59.05 -23.65
N ASN A 2 33.74 58.27 -22.91
CA ASN A 2 33.44 56.89 -22.51
C ASN A 2 33.70 56.61 -21.00
N GLU A 3 34.02 57.63 -20.20
CA GLU A 3 34.23 57.50 -18.73
C GLU A 3 33.05 58.05 -17.90
N PHE A 4 32.01 58.59 -18.53
CA PHE A 4 30.86 59.16 -17.81
C PHE A 4 29.72 58.14 -17.61
N PHE A 5 29.71 57.04 -18.38
CA PHE A 5 28.64 56.03 -18.33
C PHE A 5 28.97 54.78 -17.49
N SER A 6 30.21 54.60 -17.01
CA SER A 6 30.56 53.51 -16.09
C SER A 6 30.11 53.76 -14.64
N LYS A 7 29.57 54.95 -14.33
CA LYS A 7 28.98 55.29 -13.01
C LYS A 7 27.50 54.95 -12.86
N PHE A 8 26.86 54.39 -13.89
CA PHE A 8 25.43 54.02 -13.89
C PHE A 8 25.16 52.53 -14.11
N ILE A 9 26.13 51.66 -13.87
CA ILE A 9 25.85 50.23 -13.67
C ILE A 9 25.47 50.07 -12.21
N GLY A 10 24.19 49.75 -11.99
CA GLY A 10 23.55 49.70 -10.68
C GLY A 10 24.41 49.01 -9.63
N LYS A 11 24.64 49.72 -8.51
CA LYS A 11 25.11 49.10 -7.28
C LYS A 11 24.11 48.01 -6.94
N GLY A 12 24.53 46.75 -7.05
CA GLY A 12 23.87 45.67 -6.31
C GLY A 12 23.79 46.08 -4.83
N PRO A 13 22.80 45.58 -4.07
CA PRO A 13 22.64 45.95 -2.67
C PRO A 13 23.97 45.69 -1.94
N THR A 14 24.57 46.74 -1.40
CA THR A 14 25.82 46.64 -0.63
C THR A 14 25.53 46.00 0.72
N SER A 15 26.47 45.18 1.21
CA SER A 15 26.41 44.45 2.49
C SER A 15 25.85 45.24 3.68
N GLY A 16 26.20 46.53 3.82
CA GLY A 16 25.67 47.39 4.90
C GLY A 16 24.17 47.70 4.79
N SER A 17 23.62 47.77 3.57
CA SER A 17 22.22 48.17 3.37
C SER A 17 21.21 47.08 3.78
N ILE A 18 21.55 45.80 3.58
CA ILE A 18 20.63 44.70 3.92
C ILE A 18 20.54 44.49 5.44
N GLN A 19 21.66 44.62 6.13
CA GLN A 19 21.72 44.55 7.59
C GLN A 19 20.91 45.67 8.23
N GLU A 20 21.04 46.90 7.73
CA GLU A 20 20.29 48.06 8.20
C GLU A 20 18.78 47.90 7.97
N LYS A 21 18.36 47.44 6.78
CA LYS A 21 16.97 47.13 6.45
C LYS A 21 16.35 46.15 7.45
N ILE A 22 16.96 44.96 7.59
CA ILE A 22 16.49 43.90 8.50
C ILE A 22 16.42 44.42 9.95
N THR A 23 17.45 45.14 10.42
CA THR A 23 17.50 45.65 11.80
C THR A 23 16.43 46.72 12.05
N SER A 24 16.20 47.61 11.08
CA SER A 24 15.18 48.66 11.15
C SER A 24 13.76 48.07 11.19
N THR A 25 13.48 47.11 10.31
CA THR A 25 12.20 46.39 10.26
C THR A 25 11.97 45.60 11.55
N TRP A 26 13.00 44.91 12.05
CA TRP A 26 12.94 44.18 13.33
C TRP A 26 12.67 45.09 14.53
N THR A 27 13.33 46.25 14.60
CA THR A 27 13.11 47.23 15.67
C THR A 27 11.67 47.75 15.64
N SER A 28 11.15 48.01 14.43
CA SER A 28 9.76 48.43 14.24
C SER A 28 8.77 47.37 14.69
N LEU A 29 9.06 46.09 14.40
CA LEU A 29 8.25 44.95 14.82
C LEU A 29 8.23 44.82 16.35
N CYS A 30 9.39 44.87 17.01
CA CYS A 30 9.48 44.87 18.47
C CYS A 30 8.64 45.97 19.12
N ASN A 31 8.58 47.15 18.50
CA ASN A 31 7.76 48.25 19.02
C ASN A 31 6.25 47.97 18.90
N GLN A 32 5.82 47.22 17.88
CA GLN A 32 4.42 46.82 17.75
C GLN A 32 4.02 45.79 18.79
N THR A 33 4.94 44.92 19.25
CA THR A 33 4.64 43.90 20.26
C THR A 33 4.53 44.44 21.69
N LEU A 34 4.85 45.72 21.92
CA LEU A 34 4.68 46.38 23.24
C LEU A 34 3.21 46.62 23.62
N LYS A 35 2.28 46.59 22.66
CA LYS A 35 0.86 46.84 22.88
C LYS A 35 0.03 45.69 22.29
N ASN A 36 -0.88 45.14 23.09
CA ASN A 36 -1.74 44.05 22.66
C ASN A 36 -3.07 44.59 22.08
N THR A 37 -3.05 45.05 20.84
CA THR A 37 -4.26 45.48 20.10
C THR A 37 -4.33 44.81 18.73
N GLN A 38 -5.54 44.71 18.17
CA GLN A 38 -5.74 44.16 16.82
C GLN A 38 -4.98 44.95 15.74
N GLN A 39 -4.90 46.28 15.85
CA GLN A 39 -4.12 47.10 14.91
C GLN A 39 -2.63 46.80 15.01
N ASN A 40 -2.11 46.55 16.23
CA ASN A 40 -0.71 46.14 16.41
C ASN A 40 -0.45 44.77 15.79
N LEU A 41 -1.39 43.83 15.86
CA LEU A 41 -1.29 42.54 15.19
C LEU A 41 -1.20 42.72 13.66
N ILE A 42 -2.11 43.50 13.06
CA ILE A 42 -2.11 43.80 11.62
C ILE A 42 -0.77 44.45 11.19
N ASN A 43 -0.31 45.46 11.93
CA ASN A 43 0.96 46.12 11.63
C ASN A 43 2.15 45.15 11.77
N SER A 44 2.13 44.27 12.78
CA SER A 44 3.17 43.25 12.96
C SER A 44 3.19 42.26 11.81
N HIS A 45 2.02 41.88 11.29
CA HIS A 45 1.91 41.01 10.11
C HIS A 45 2.57 41.65 8.88
N GLU A 46 2.27 42.93 8.58
CA GLU A 46 2.89 43.68 7.48
C GLU A 46 4.42 43.79 7.63
N LEU A 47 4.89 44.02 8.86
CA LEU A 47 6.32 44.08 9.17
C LEU A 47 7.00 42.71 9.04
N ILE A 48 6.32 41.61 9.36
CA ILE A 48 6.84 40.25 9.13
C ILE A 48 6.95 39.95 7.63
N ILE A 49 5.95 40.32 6.83
CA ILE A 49 6.04 40.21 5.36
C ILE A 49 7.25 41.00 4.84
N THR A 50 7.42 42.23 5.33
CA THR A 50 8.55 43.09 4.93
C THR A 50 9.88 42.47 5.34
N LEU A 51 9.99 41.97 6.56
CA LEU A 51 11.19 41.31 7.09
C LEU A 51 11.57 40.08 6.24
N ILE A 52 10.58 39.25 5.89
CA ILE A 52 10.79 38.08 5.02
C ILE A 52 11.29 38.53 3.64
N ALA A 53 10.70 39.57 3.06
CA ALA A 53 11.12 40.09 1.76
C ALA A 53 12.58 40.59 1.78
N GLU A 54 12.98 41.29 2.83
CA GLU A 54 14.36 41.75 3.03
C GLU A 54 15.35 40.59 3.20
N ILE A 55 14.95 39.55 3.96
CA ILE A 55 15.75 38.32 4.10
C ILE A 55 15.94 37.65 2.74
N LYS A 56 14.87 37.48 1.97
CA LYS A 56 14.90 36.87 0.63
C LYS A 56 15.73 37.68 -0.36
N GLU A 57 15.62 39.01 -0.34
CA GLU A 57 16.46 39.92 -1.15
C GLU A 57 17.95 39.71 -0.84
N GLY A 58 18.30 39.61 0.45
CA GLY A 58 19.67 39.36 0.90
C GLY A 58 20.23 38.02 0.40
N ILE A 59 19.45 36.95 0.50
CA ILE A 59 19.84 35.60 0.05
C ILE A 59 20.00 35.58 -1.47
N ALA A 60 19.04 36.11 -2.23
CA ALA A 60 19.09 36.19 -3.69
C ALA A 60 20.29 37.00 -4.18
N SER A 61 20.76 37.95 -3.37
CA SER A 61 21.95 38.76 -3.64
C SER A 61 23.27 38.09 -3.20
N GLY A 62 23.24 36.84 -2.73
CA GLY A 62 24.41 36.10 -2.27
C GLY A 62 24.96 36.54 -0.90
N LEU A 63 24.16 37.30 -0.12
CA LEU A 63 24.57 37.86 1.18
C LEU A 63 24.12 36.99 2.37
N ILE A 64 24.00 35.68 2.18
CA ILE A 64 23.46 34.74 3.18
C ILE A 64 24.17 34.83 4.54
N ASN A 65 25.49 34.98 4.55
CA ASN A 65 26.27 35.09 5.80
C ASN A 65 25.92 36.34 6.61
N ILE A 66 25.62 37.46 5.93
CA ILE A 66 25.20 38.71 6.58
C ILE A 66 23.80 38.54 7.15
N VAL A 67 22.90 37.94 6.37
CA VAL A 67 21.54 37.64 6.82
C VAL A 67 21.59 36.75 8.07
N SER A 68 22.34 35.65 8.06
CA SER A 68 22.56 34.79 9.23
C SER A 68 23.05 35.56 10.44
N GLN A 69 24.10 36.36 10.25
CA GLN A 69 24.71 37.13 11.33
C GLN A 69 23.72 38.12 11.96
N VAL A 70 22.92 38.80 11.14
CA VAL A 70 21.94 39.79 11.62
C VAL A 70 20.78 39.11 12.34
N LEU A 71 20.27 37.99 11.82
CA LEU A 71 19.23 37.20 12.47
C LEU A 71 19.68 36.67 13.84
N GLU A 72 20.91 36.17 13.91
CA GLU A 72 21.51 35.63 15.14
C GLU A 72 21.80 36.73 16.18
N GLN A 73 22.47 37.82 15.77
CA GLN A 73 22.84 38.92 16.68
C GLN A 73 21.61 39.58 17.32
N ASN A 74 20.55 39.77 16.53
CA ASN A 74 19.30 40.35 17.03
C ASN A 74 18.36 39.30 17.67
N LYS A 75 18.75 38.02 17.68
CA LYS A 75 17.97 36.88 18.18
C LYS A 75 16.55 36.85 17.61
N ILE A 76 16.41 37.17 16.32
CA ILE A 76 15.11 37.40 15.68
C ILE A 76 14.19 36.18 15.81
N PRO A 77 14.60 34.95 15.38
CA PRO A 77 13.72 33.78 15.49
C PRO A 77 13.33 33.49 16.94
N ASN A 78 14.29 33.53 17.87
CA ASN A 78 14.05 33.28 19.29
C ASN A 78 13.06 34.28 19.91
N ASN A 79 13.16 35.56 19.56
CA ASN A 79 12.25 36.57 20.08
C ASN A 79 10.85 36.47 19.46
N LEU A 80 10.74 36.14 18.17
CA LEU A 80 9.46 35.83 17.52
C LEU A 80 8.72 34.70 18.24
N VAL A 81 9.42 33.60 18.54
CA VAL A 81 8.84 32.47 19.27
C VAL A 81 8.38 32.87 20.66
N LYS A 82 9.18 33.64 21.40
CA LYS A 82 8.78 34.16 22.71
C LYS A 82 7.53 35.04 22.65
N PHE A 83 7.40 35.87 21.61
CA PHE A 83 6.20 36.67 21.39
C PHE A 83 4.97 35.79 21.16
N ALA A 84 5.09 34.75 20.34
CA ALA A 84 4.00 33.80 20.10
C ALA A 84 3.62 33.00 21.35
N LEU A 85 4.59 32.47 22.11
CA LEU A 85 4.33 31.69 23.32
C LEU A 85 3.77 32.54 24.46
N ALA A 86 4.18 33.81 24.56
CA ALA A 86 3.56 34.77 25.47
C ALA A 86 2.17 35.21 24.98
N ASN A 87 1.80 34.91 23.73
CA ASN A 87 0.60 35.35 23.04
C ASN A 87 0.50 36.90 23.00
N ILE A 88 1.62 37.56 22.65
CA ILE A 88 1.74 39.02 22.60
C ILE A 88 2.28 39.44 21.23
N PRO A 89 1.47 40.15 20.40
CA PRO A 89 0.04 40.40 20.54
C PRO A 89 -0.80 39.11 20.46
N HIS A 90 -2.07 39.17 20.87
CA HIS A 90 -2.96 38.01 20.83
C HIS A 90 -3.12 37.52 19.38
N GLY A 91 -2.89 36.22 19.15
CA GLY A 91 -2.97 35.62 17.82
C GLY A 91 -1.64 35.56 17.05
N PHE A 92 -0.53 36.03 17.63
CA PHE A 92 0.79 36.14 16.95
C PHE A 92 1.41 34.80 16.49
N VAL A 93 0.80 33.67 16.87
CA VAL A 93 1.22 32.32 16.44
C VAL A 93 1.11 32.17 14.92
N ASP A 94 0.11 32.77 14.27
CA ASP A 94 -0.09 32.65 12.83
C ASP A 94 1.01 33.40 12.06
N GLU A 95 1.42 34.57 12.54
CA GLU A 95 2.51 35.35 11.98
C GLU A 95 3.86 34.64 12.12
N VAL A 96 4.12 34.02 13.27
CA VAL A 96 5.35 33.23 13.48
C VAL A 96 5.33 31.96 12.63
N SER A 97 4.18 31.31 12.48
CA SER A 97 4.00 30.17 11.57
C SER A 97 4.28 30.59 10.12
N PHE A 98 3.78 31.74 9.69
CA PHE A 98 4.03 32.30 8.37
C PHE A 98 5.52 32.62 8.15
N PHE A 99 6.18 33.24 9.14
CA PHE A 99 7.61 33.51 9.09
C PHE A 99 8.42 32.23 8.87
N PHE A 100 8.24 31.21 9.71
CA PHE A 100 8.97 29.97 9.55
C PHE A 100 8.60 29.23 8.28
N THR A 101 7.34 29.30 7.82
CA THR A 101 6.91 28.68 6.56
C THR A 101 7.69 29.26 5.39
N GLU A 102 7.83 30.58 5.32
CA GLU A 102 8.54 31.23 4.22
C GLU A 102 10.05 31.02 4.26
N ILE A 103 10.65 30.98 5.45
CA ILE A 103 12.09 30.75 5.64
C ILE A 103 12.46 29.27 5.41
N SER A 104 11.51 28.35 5.54
CA SER A 104 11.72 26.91 5.33
C SER A 104 11.57 26.48 3.87
N LYS A 105 11.28 27.41 2.95
CA LYS A 105 11.19 27.09 1.52
C LYS A 105 12.58 26.91 0.91
N ILE A 106 12.63 26.14 -0.18
CA ILE A 106 13.82 25.50 -0.77
C ILE A 106 15.07 26.40 -0.89
N GLN A 107 14.95 27.68 -1.24
CA GLN A 107 16.11 28.55 -1.42
C GLN A 107 16.69 29.03 -0.07
N GLU A 108 15.85 29.15 0.95
CA GLU A 108 16.14 29.67 2.28
C GLU A 108 16.34 28.57 3.34
N ALA A 109 15.94 27.33 3.01
CA ALA A 109 16.02 26.16 3.89
C ALA A 109 17.45 25.84 4.38
N GLN A 110 18.49 26.44 3.78
CA GLN A 110 19.87 26.36 4.25
C GLN A 110 20.04 26.83 5.71
N PHE A 111 19.13 27.67 6.22
CA PHE A 111 19.14 28.08 7.61
C PHE A 111 18.59 27.02 8.58
N LEU A 112 17.86 26.00 8.12
CA LEU A 112 17.22 25.01 8.99
C LEU A 112 18.22 24.14 9.76
N THR A 113 19.48 24.10 9.33
CA THR A 113 20.57 23.42 10.06
C THR A 113 21.29 24.36 11.04
N GLN A 114 20.97 25.66 11.05
CA GLN A 114 21.65 26.65 11.87
C GLN A 114 21.03 26.75 13.28
N PRO A 115 21.84 26.68 14.36
CA PRO A 115 21.34 26.69 15.73
C PRO A 115 20.45 27.87 16.10
N PHE A 116 20.67 29.04 15.51
CA PHE A 116 19.89 30.25 15.81
C PHE A 116 18.47 30.20 15.24
N LEU A 117 18.21 29.35 14.24
CA LEU A 117 16.89 29.16 13.63
C LEU A 117 16.22 27.89 14.14
N ILE A 118 16.93 26.76 14.12
CA ILE A 118 16.33 25.46 14.39
C ILE A 118 15.88 25.30 15.85
N LYS A 119 16.64 25.81 16.82
CA LYS A 119 16.27 25.72 18.23
C LYS A 119 14.96 26.48 18.53
N PRO A 120 14.83 27.76 18.14
CA PRO A 120 13.53 28.45 18.23
C PRO A 120 12.42 27.74 17.47
N LEU A 121 12.70 27.21 16.27
CA LEU A 121 11.70 26.50 15.48
C LEU A 121 11.19 25.25 16.20
N ASN A 122 12.07 24.42 16.76
CA ASN A 122 11.68 23.23 17.53
C ASN A 122 10.89 23.63 18.79
N GLU A 123 11.32 24.66 19.53
CA GLU A 123 10.59 25.21 20.67
C GLU A 123 9.18 25.68 20.26
N PHE A 124 9.06 26.32 19.10
CA PHE A 124 7.78 26.77 18.55
C PHE A 124 6.88 25.61 18.17
N ILE A 125 7.39 24.62 17.42
CA ILE A 125 6.62 23.45 16.98
C ILE A 125 6.10 22.64 18.19
N GLU A 126 6.89 22.56 19.27
CA GLU A 126 6.53 21.81 20.47
C GLU A 126 5.49 22.53 21.32
N ASN A 127 5.55 23.87 21.40
CA ASN A 127 4.79 24.64 22.41
C ASN A 127 3.71 25.57 21.83
N ALA A 128 3.64 25.75 20.51
CA ALA A 128 2.65 26.63 19.90
C ALA A 128 1.21 26.14 20.15
N GLN A 129 0.33 27.07 20.46
CA GLN A 129 -1.11 26.84 20.59
C GLN A 129 -1.88 27.70 19.57
N PRO A 130 -1.93 27.27 18.30
CA PRO A 130 -2.62 28.03 17.27
C PRO A 130 -4.13 28.07 17.53
N ILE A 131 -4.74 29.24 17.39
CA ILE A 131 -6.20 29.40 17.46
C ILE A 131 -6.84 28.82 16.18
N ASN A 132 -6.19 29.00 15.04
CA ASN A 132 -6.50 28.36 13.77
C ASN A 132 -5.29 27.54 13.32
N SER A 133 -5.45 26.23 13.12
CA SER A 133 -4.37 25.35 12.73
C SER A 133 -3.93 25.46 11.27
N GLU A 134 -4.57 26.26 10.42
CA GLU A 134 -4.27 26.35 8.99
C GLU A 134 -2.81 26.75 8.70
N GLN A 135 -2.35 27.88 9.25
CA GLN A 135 -0.98 28.36 9.01
C GLN A 135 0.06 27.47 9.69
N PHE A 136 -0.24 26.98 10.88
CA PHE A 136 0.65 26.06 11.59
C PHE A 136 0.79 24.73 10.84
N ASN A 137 -0.30 24.14 10.36
CA ASN A 137 -0.26 22.92 9.55
C ASN A 137 0.50 23.15 8.25
N ARG A 138 0.38 24.32 7.62
CA ARG A 138 1.16 24.67 6.44
C ARG A 138 2.67 24.73 6.71
N LEU A 139 3.07 25.23 7.89
CA LEU A 139 4.45 25.15 8.35
C LEU A 139 4.90 23.70 8.45
N ILE A 140 4.14 22.85 9.15
CA ILE A 140 4.47 21.43 9.31
C ILE A 140 4.58 20.74 7.94
N GLU A 141 3.60 20.91 7.05
CA GLU A 141 3.63 20.38 5.68
C GLU A 141 4.88 20.83 4.91
N THR A 142 5.28 22.10 5.05
CA THR A 142 6.48 22.64 4.39
C THR A 142 7.75 21.99 4.93
N LEU A 143 7.85 21.80 6.25
CA LEU A 143 9.00 21.16 6.89
C LEU A 143 9.07 19.66 6.56
N ILE A 144 7.93 18.99 6.49
CA ILE A 144 7.85 17.57 6.10
C ILE A 144 8.26 17.39 4.64
N LEU A 145 7.81 18.28 3.75
CA LEU A 145 8.28 18.29 2.36
C LEU A 145 9.80 18.50 2.29
N HIS A 146 10.35 19.40 3.11
CA HIS A 146 11.79 19.65 3.18
C HIS A 146 12.57 18.39 3.56
N ILE A 147 12.23 17.73 4.67
CA ILE A 147 12.93 16.48 5.08
C ILE A 147 12.65 15.31 4.13
N THR A 148 11.59 15.37 3.32
CA THR A 148 11.37 14.37 2.27
C THR A 148 12.35 14.57 1.10
N ILE A 149 12.69 15.82 0.77
CA ILE A 149 13.64 16.18 -0.29
C ILE A 149 15.09 16.06 0.20
N VAL A 150 15.35 16.42 1.46
CA VAL A 150 16.67 16.39 2.10
C VAL A 150 16.59 15.56 3.40
N PRO A 151 16.62 14.21 3.31
CA PRO A 151 16.39 13.33 4.47
C PRO A 151 17.36 13.50 5.64
N ASP A 152 18.61 13.90 5.36
CA ASP A 152 19.62 14.10 6.39
C ASP A 152 19.27 15.22 7.38
N ASP A 153 18.49 16.21 6.93
CA ASP A 153 18.11 17.36 7.76
C ASP A 153 17.12 17.00 8.87
N ILE A 154 16.52 15.79 8.83
CA ILE A 154 15.63 15.29 9.88
C ILE A 154 16.31 15.31 11.27
N GLN A 155 17.64 15.15 11.32
CA GLN A 155 18.39 15.17 12.57
C GLN A 155 18.27 16.51 13.30
N SER A 156 18.08 17.60 12.55
CA SER A 156 17.92 18.95 13.09
C SER A 156 16.62 19.11 13.90
N PHE A 157 15.64 18.22 13.70
CA PHE A 157 14.34 18.25 14.37
C PHE A 157 14.23 17.28 15.56
N ILE A 158 15.37 16.74 16.01
CA ILE A 158 15.43 15.80 17.13
C ILE A 158 16.21 16.45 18.27
N GLU A 159 15.49 16.90 19.29
CA GLU A 159 16.08 17.53 20.48
C GLU A 159 16.60 16.47 21.46
N SER A 160 15.92 15.33 21.56
CA SER A 160 16.32 14.21 22.40
C SER A 160 15.68 12.90 21.95
N GLU A 161 15.95 11.80 22.65
CA GLU A 161 15.25 10.52 22.46
C GLU A 161 13.75 10.56 22.80
N SER A 162 13.31 11.57 23.55
CA SER A 162 11.92 11.75 24.00
C SER A 162 11.24 13.00 23.41
N SER A 163 11.97 13.84 22.69
CA SER A 163 11.42 15.03 22.01
C SER A 163 11.95 15.14 20.58
N ALA A 164 11.05 14.94 19.64
CA ALA A 164 11.24 15.22 18.21
C ALA A 164 10.01 16.00 17.70
N PRO A 165 9.95 17.33 17.90
CA PRO A 165 8.72 18.12 17.73
C PRO A 165 8.08 17.96 16.35
N LEU A 166 8.87 18.02 15.27
CA LEU A 166 8.35 17.87 13.92
C LEU A 166 7.76 16.47 13.69
N ILE A 167 8.42 15.42 14.19
CA ILE A 167 7.97 14.03 14.02
C ILE A 167 6.72 13.75 14.85
N HIS A 168 6.60 14.39 16.01
CA HIS A 168 5.37 14.37 16.80
C HIS A 168 4.20 14.98 16.02
N GLN A 169 4.37 16.19 15.46
CA GLN A 169 3.32 16.84 14.66
C GLN A 169 3.00 16.07 13.38
N PHE A 170 4.01 15.53 12.69
CA PHE A 170 3.82 14.64 11.54
C PHE A 170 2.89 13.48 11.89
N THR A 171 3.13 12.85 13.04
CA THR A 171 2.33 11.71 13.47
C THR A 171 0.85 12.06 13.63
N GLN A 172 0.54 13.25 14.13
CA GLN A 172 -0.84 13.71 14.27
C GLN A 172 -1.50 14.02 12.91
N LEU A 173 -0.72 14.48 11.93
CA LEU A 173 -1.22 14.89 10.61
C LEU A 173 -1.24 13.78 9.57
N VAL A 174 -0.40 12.76 9.69
CA VAL A 174 -0.13 11.78 8.62
C VAL A 174 -1.41 11.13 8.10
N VAL A 175 -2.36 10.82 8.98
CA VAL A 175 -3.64 10.21 8.61
C VAL A 175 -4.65 11.20 8.08
N SER A 176 -4.69 12.44 8.57
CA SER A 176 -5.61 13.45 8.03
C SER A 176 -5.15 14.01 6.68
N LYS A 177 -3.85 13.88 6.38
CA LYS A 177 -3.20 14.34 5.15
C LYS A 177 -2.55 13.19 4.35
N TYR A 178 -3.10 11.98 4.48
CA TYR A 178 -2.55 10.75 3.90
C TYR A 178 -2.23 10.80 2.40
N GLN A 179 -2.93 11.66 1.65
CA GLN A 179 -2.76 11.84 0.21
C GLN A 179 -1.36 12.32 -0.20
N VAL A 180 -0.63 12.99 0.69
CA VAL A 180 0.66 13.63 0.39
C VAL A 180 1.78 13.24 1.36
N MET A 181 1.48 12.43 2.38
CA MET A 181 2.42 12.13 3.48
C MET A 181 3.09 10.76 3.38
N GLY A 182 2.76 9.95 2.37
CA GLY A 182 3.33 8.61 2.18
C GLY A 182 4.85 8.60 2.02
N ASP A 183 5.38 9.50 1.19
CA ASP A 183 6.83 9.60 0.94
C ASP A 183 7.59 10.06 2.19
N ALA A 184 7.02 10.97 2.96
CA ALA A 184 7.58 11.40 4.24
C ALA A 184 7.67 10.25 5.24
N LEU A 185 6.64 9.41 5.33
CA LEU A 185 6.65 8.22 6.20
C LEU A 185 7.82 7.30 5.86
N LEU A 186 8.04 7.03 4.57
CA LEU A 186 9.14 6.22 4.07
C LEU A 186 10.50 6.80 4.45
N GLN A 187 10.69 8.12 4.26
CA GLN A 187 11.95 8.79 4.60
C GLN A 187 12.22 8.78 6.11
N ILE A 188 11.21 9.10 6.94
CA ILE A 188 11.35 9.09 8.40
C ILE A 188 11.76 7.71 8.90
N LEU A 189 11.12 6.65 8.42
CA LEU A 189 11.42 5.28 8.83
C LEU A 189 12.76 4.80 8.29
N SER A 190 13.11 5.14 7.05
CA SER A 190 14.45 4.87 6.49
C SER A 190 15.55 5.54 7.31
N SER A 191 15.43 6.84 7.61
CA SER A 191 16.41 7.61 8.40
C SER A 191 16.56 7.11 9.83
N SER A 192 15.53 6.46 10.40
CA SER A 192 15.63 5.88 11.74
C SER A 192 16.65 4.73 11.84
N ASN A 193 17.10 4.15 10.72
CA ASN A 193 18.21 3.18 10.71
C ASN A 193 19.55 3.79 11.12
N SER A 194 19.77 5.08 10.84
CA SER A 194 21.04 5.76 11.08
C SER A 194 20.97 6.76 12.24
N ILE A 195 19.78 7.08 12.76
CA ILE A 195 19.58 8.08 13.81
C ILE A 195 18.96 7.42 15.07
N PRO A 196 19.77 7.04 16.06
CA PRO A 196 19.29 6.30 17.24
C PRO A 196 18.20 7.02 18.03
N ASN A 197 18.33 8.33 18.23
CA ASN A 197 17.32 9.12 18.95
C ASN A 197 15.97 9.12 18.22
N LEU A 198 15.98 9.14 16.88
CA LEU A 198 14.76 9.03 16.07
C LEU A 198 14.11 7.67 16.28
N LEU A 199 14.89 6.59 16.21
CA LEU A 199 14.39 5.22 16.43
C LEU A 199 13.76 5.08 17.82
N THR A 200 14.44 5.55 18.87
CA THR A 200 13.88 5.53 20.23
C THR A 200 12.59 6.33 20.31
N PHE A 201 12.55 7.53 19.70
CA PHE A 201 11.36 8.38 19.70
C PHE A 201 10.17 7.68 19.01
N ILE A 202 10.35 7.18 17.78
CA ILE A 202 9.25 6.57 17.00
C ILE A 202 8.72 5.27 17.62
N THR A 203 9.55 4.54 18.36
CA THR A 203 9.16 3.26 18.99
C THR A 203 8.57 3.42 20.38
N THR A 204 9.00 4.44 21.14
CA THR A 204 8.66 4.57 22.56
C THR A 204 7.68 5.69 22.85
N TYR A 205 7.79 6.82 22.16
CA TYR A 205 7.07 8.06 22.52
C TYR A 205 6.09 8.52 21.45
N SER A 206 6.36 8.24 20.18
CA SER A 206 5.48 8.62 19.08
C SER A 206 4.23 7.73 19.02
N PRO A 207 3.03 8.29 18.76
CA PRO A 207 1.83 7.51 18.47
C PRO A 207 1.80 6.95 17.02
N LEU A 208 2.91 6.95 16.29
CA LEU A 208 2.94 6.66 14.85
C LEU A 208 2.41 5.28 14.50
N VAL A 209 2.87 4.26 15.22
CA VAL A 209 2.38 2.88 15.02
C VAL A 209 0.87 2.82 15.23
N ALA A 210 0.38 3.39 16.33
CA ALA A 210 -1.05 3.38 16.63
C ALA A 210 -1.86 4.11 15.55
N THR A 211 -1.40 5.29 15.14
CA THR A 211 -2.05 6.12 14.12
C THR A 211 -2.14 5.41 12.77
N CYS A 212 -1.04 4.77 12.33
CA CYS A 212 -1.04 3.99 11.09
C CYS A 212 -1.98 2.78 11.18
N VAL A 213 -2.00 2.05 12.30
CA VAL A 213 -2.89 0.89 12.47
C VAL A 213 -4.36 1.30 12.56
N GLU A 214 -4.67 2.42 13.21
CA GLU A 214 -6.02 2.99 13.24
C GLU A 214 -6.51 3.36 11.84
N PHE A 215 -5.65 3.95 11.00
CA PHE A 215 -6.00 4.19 9.60
C PHE A 215 -6.33 2.91 8.82
N ILE A 216 -5.56 1.84 9.04
CA ILE A 216 -5.85 0.54 8.40
C ILE A 216 -7.20 0.01 8.88
N ARG A 217 -7.52 0.17 10.17
CA ARG A 217 -8.85 -0.19 10.71
C ARG A 217 -9.95 0.62 10.05
N ASP A 218 -9.81 1.94 9.93
CA ASP A 218 -10.81 2.79 9.27
C ASP A 218 -11.02 2.37 7.81
N CYS A 219 -9.95 1.98 7.11
CA CYS A 219 -10.03 1.43 5.77
C CYS A 219 -10.79 0.10 5.72
N LEU A 220 -10.56 -0.79 6.69
CA LEU A 220 -11.25 -2.07 6.82
C LEU A 220 -12.74 -1.90 7.10
N ASP A 221 -13.10 -1.01 8.02
CA ASP A 221 -14.48 -0.75 8.42
C ASP A 221 -15.28 -0.11 7.29
N SER A 222 -14.66 0.79 6.53
CA SER A 222 -15.27 1.45 5.38
C SER A 222 -15.18 0.67 4.06
N LYS A 223 -14.43 -0.45 4.02
CA LYS A 223 -14.10 -1.19 2.80
C LYS A 223 -13.60 -0.29 1.68
N ALA A 224 -12.67 0.60 2.02
CA ALA A 224 -12.26 1.69 1.15
C ALA A 224 -11.58 1.19 -0.15
N THR A 225 -12.14 1.57 -1.29
CA THR A 225 -11.57 1.29 -2.62
C THR A 225 -11.02 2.55 -3.28
N ASP A 226 -10.91 3.67 -2.56
CA ASP A 226 -10.40 4.91 -3.14
C ASP A 226 -8.88 4.83 -3.37
N ALA A 227 -8.44 5.35 -4.52
CA ALA A 227 -7.05 5.23 -4.95
C ALA A 227 -6.07 5.87 -3.97
N SER A 228 -6.46 6.98 -3.32
CA SER A 228 -5.59 7.67 -2.38
C SER A 228 -5.35 6.88 -1.09
N LYS A 229 -6.38 6.22 -0.53
CA LYS A 229 -6.18 5.36 0.64
C LYS A 229 -5.37 4.12 0.28
N GLN A 230 -5.62 3.52 -0.89
CA GLN A 230 -4.81 2.39 -1.35
C GLN A 230 -3.34 2.78 -1.57
N GLN A 231 -3.07 3.96 -2.11
CA GLN A 231 -1.72 4.50 -2.22
C GLN A 231 -1.06 4.66 -0.85
N PHE A 232 -1.78 5.20 0.15
CA PHE A 232 -1.21 5.36 1.49
C PHE A 232 -1.03 4.02 2.24
N LEU A 233 -1.92 3.04 2.06
CA LEU A 233 -1.71 1.67 2.54
C LEU A 233 -0.44 1.06 1.94
N SER A 234 -0.20 1.28 0.64
CA SER A 234 1.04 0.88 -0.02
C SER A 234 2.27 1.60 0.53
N SER A 235 2.17 2.90 0.87
CA SER A 235 3.25 3.62 1.55
C SER A 235 3.55 3.02 2.94
N ILE A 236 2.52 2.65 3.71
CA ILE A 236 2.71 1.96 5.00
C ILE A 236 3.42 0.62 4.77
N ASP A 237 2.93 -0.20 3.84
CA ASP A 237 3.51 -1.51 3.51
C ASP A 237 5.00 -1.39 3.11
N MET A 238 5.30 -0.47 2.19
CA MET A 238 6.68 -0.24 1.73
C MET A 238 7.56 0.33 2.84
N SER A 239 7.01 1.13 3.75
CA SER A 239 7.77 1.69 4.87
C SER A 239 8.24 0.64 5.86
N LEU A 240 7.49 -0.46 6.03
CA LEU A 240 7.91 -1.59 6.86
C LEU A 240 9.10 -2.34 6.27
N SER A 241 9.31 -2.27 4.95
CA SER A 241 10.46 -2.91 4.29
C SER A 241 11.78 -2.18 4.48
N VAL A 242 11.72 -0.86 4.77
CA VAL A 242 12.89 -0.01 4.98
C VAL A 242 13.12 0.36 6.45
N ALA A 243 12.15 0.08 7.32
CA ALA A 243 12.22 0.42 8.74
C ALA A 243 13.17 -0.53 9.51
N PRO A 244 13.77 -0.06 10.63
CA PRO A 244 14.51 -0.91 11.56
C PRO A 244 13.63 -2.02 12.14
N GLN A 245 14.22 -3.21 12.35
CA GLN A 245 13.48 -4.39 12.82
C GLN A 245 12.70 -4.13 14.14
N ILE A 246 13.25 -3.34 15.06
CA ILE A 246 12.59 -3.01 16.35
C ILE A 246 11.25 -2.28 16.11
N TYR A 247 11.22 -1.36 15.14
CA TYR A 247 9.98 -0.68 14.76
C TYR A 247 9.00 -1.66 14.12
N VAL A 248 9.49 -2.50 13.21
CA VAL A 248 8.68 -3.50 12.51
C VAL A 248 8.06 -4.50 13.50
N ASP A 249 8.80 -4.96 14.50
CA ASP A 249 8.30 -5.84 15.56
C ASP A 249 7.21 -5.15 16.40
N SER A 250 7.42 -3.87 16.74
CA SER A 250 6.47 -3.06 17.48
C SER A 250 5.18 -2.86 16.69
N PHE A 251 5.29 -2.54 15.40
CA PHE A 251 4.16 -2.42 14.48
C PHE A 251 3.41 -3.73 14.35
N SER A 252 4.11 -4.84 14.10
CA SER A 252 3.51 -6.17 13.92
C SER A 252 2.75 -6.62 15.16
N LYS A 253 3.32 -6.38 16.34
CA LYS A 253 2.67 -6.67 17.62
C LYS A 253 1.40 -5.83 17.79
N TYR A 254 1.49 -4.52 17.59
CA TYR A 254 0.34 -3.62 17.75
C TYR A 254 -0.77 -3.94 16.74
N PHE A 255 -0.41 -4.19 15.48
CA PHE A 255 -1.31 -4.65 14.42
C PHE A 255 -1.98 -5.97 14.79
N SER A 256 -1.22 -6.93 15.32
CA SER A 256 -1.74 -8.23 15.73
C SER A 256 -2.78 -8.09 16.85
N ASP A 257 -2.42 -7.35 17.90
CA ASP A 257 -3.26 -7.20 19.10
C ASP A 257 -4.50 -6.32 18.85
N ASN A 258 -4.38 -5.29 18.02
CA ASN A 258 -5.46 -4.32 17.81
C ASN A 258 -6.26 -4.55 16.53
N LEU A 259 -5.80 -5.33 15.57
CA LEU A 259 -6.47 -5.47 14.29
C LEU A 259 -6.64 -6.94 13.91
N LEU A 260 -5.56 -7.71 13.77
CA LEU A 260 -5.65 -9.11 13.34
C LEU A 260 -6.49 -9.95 14.31
N ARG A 261 -6.18 -9.91 15.61
CA ARG A 261 -6.90 -10.71 16.61
C ARG A 261 -8.38 -10.32 16.70
N PRO A 262 -8.75 -9.06 16.97
CA PRO A 262 -10.16 -8.71 17.16
C PRO A 262 -10.99 -8.72 15.87
N CYS A 263 -10.42 -8.35 14.72
CA CYS A 263 -11.20 -8.18 13.48
C CYS A 263 -11.21 -9.42 12.58
N ILE A 264 -10.37 -10.42 12.85
CA ILE A 264 -10.22 -11.62 12.01
C ILE A 264 -10.22 -12.90 12.85
N ILE A 265 -9.36 -13.03 13.85
CA ILE A 265 -9.22 -14.30 14.58
C ILE A 265 -10.40 -14.55 15.53
N GLU A 266 -10.83 -13.53 16.27
CA GLU A 266 -11.91 -13.62 17.27
C GLU A 266 -13.28 -13.23 16.69
N GLU A 267 -13.30 -12.69 15.47
CA GLU A 267 -14.51 -12.26 14.79
C GLU A 267 -15.23 -13.44 14.11
N LYS A 268 -16.54 -13.30 13.89
CA LYS A 268 -17.33 -14.28 13.15
C LYS A 268 -16.82 -14.44 11.71
N THR A 269 -16.86 -15.66 11.20
CA THR A 269 -16.27 -16.04 9.90
C THR A 269 -16.78 -15.19 8.73
N ASP A 270 -18.05 -14.80 8.73
CA ASP A 270 -18.71 -13.97 7.72
C ASP A 270 -18.13 -12.54 7.63
N LYS A 271 -17.59 -12.02 8.73
CA LYS A 271 -16.89 -10.73 8.77
C LYS A 271 -15.37 -10.86 8.72
N SER A 272 -14.83 -11.93 9.31
CA SER A 272 -13.41 -12.25 9.32
C SER A 272 -12.86 -12.42 7.90
N LEU A 273 -13.51 -13.23 7.03
CA LEU A 273 -12.99 -13.52 5.70
C LEU A 273 -12.91 -12.27 4.79
N PRO A 274 -13.91 -11.38 4.72
CA PRO A 274 -13.79 -10.12 3.98
C PRO A 274 -12.67 -9.23 4.51
N ASN A 275 -12.47 -9.15 5.83
CA ASN A 275 -11.36 -8.41 6.44
C ASN A 275 -10.01 -9.00 6.04
N ALA A 276 -9.87 -10.32 6.13
CA ALA A 276 -8.67 -11.04 5.73
C ALA A 276 -8.32 -10.81 4.25
N ILE A 277 -9.31 -10.93 3.36
CA ILE A 277 -9.14 -10.67 1.92
C ILE A 277 -8.67 -9.24 1.68
N TYR A 278 -9.27 -8.25 2.36
CA TYR A 278 -8.88 -6.85 2.21
C TYR A 278 -7.41 -6.63 2.61
N ILE A 279 -6.98 -7.16 3.75
CA ILE A 279 -5.58 -7.02 4.20
C ILE A 279 -4.63 -7.70 3.22
N LEU A 280 -4.93 -8.92 2.79
CA LEU A 280 -4.09 -9.64 1.82
C LEU A 280 -4.03 -8.93 0.45
N ALA A 281 -5.08 -8.22 0.06
CA ALA A 281 -5.09 -7.45 -1.19
C ALA A 281 -4.32 -6.11 -1.07
N SER A 282 -4.21 -5.55 0.13
CA SER A 282 -3.59 -4.24 0.36
C SER A 282 -2.11 -4.31 0.81
N PHE A 283 -1.64 -5.45 1.31
CA PHE A 283 -0.30 -5.58 1.90
C PHE A 283 0.48 -6.75 1.30
N SER A 284 1.79 -6.57 1.18
CA SER A 284 2.75 -7.59 0.74
C SER A 284 3.82 -7.91 1.80
N SER A 285 3.98 -7.03 2.80
CA SER A 285 4.90 -7.19 3.92
C SER A 285 4.56 -8.42 4.77
N LEU A 286 5.53 -9.33 4.91
CA LEU A 286 5.46 -10.52 5.76
C LEU A 286 5.03 -10.22 7.19
N GLN A 287 5.43 -9.07 7.68
CA GLN A 287 5.26 -8.64 9.06
C GLN A 287 3.79 -8.29 9.35
N VAL A 288 3.03 -7.96 8.31
CA VAL A 288 1.58 -7.76 8.35
C VAL A 288 0.84 -9.06 8.01
N ILE A 289 1.16 -9.68 6.87
CA ILE A 289 0.36 -10.77 6.32
C ILE A 289 0.75 -12.16 6.85
N GLY A 290 1.92 -12.32 7.47
CA GLY A 290 2.43 -13.63 7.88
C GLY A 290 1.53 -14.36 8.87
N ASN A 291 1.16 -13.71 9.97
CA ASN A 291 0.26 -14.30 10.98
C ASN A 291 -1.16 -14.51 10.43
N LEU A 292 -1.59 -13.67 9.47
CA LEU A 292 -2.87 -13.80 8.80
C LEU A 292 -2.89 -15.06 7.91
N ILE A 293 -1.84 -15.29 7.12
CA ILE A 293 -1.70 -16.48 6.29
C ILE A 293 -1.69 -17.74 7.16
N GLU A 294 -0.94 -17.74 8.28
CA GLU A 294 -0.92 -18.88 9.21
C GLU A 294 -2.32 -19.20 9.78
N TYR A 295 -3.06 -18.17 10.18
CA TYR A 295 -4.45 -18.32 10.61
C TYR A 295 -5.32 -18.89 9.48
N LEU A 296 -5.25 -18.31 8.28
CA LEU A 296 -6.09 -18.74 7.16
C LEU A 296 -5.79 -20.17 6.75
N VAL A 297 -4.53 -20.55 6.53
CA VAL A 297 -4.17 -21.91 6.12
C VAL A 297 -4.72 -22.97 7.07
N LYS A 298 -4.72 -22.69 8.39
CA LYS A 298 -5.25 -23.60 9.40
C LYS A 298 -6.77 -23.77 9.33
N ASN A 299 -7.52 -22.74 8.93
CA ASN A 299 -8.98 -22.73 9.03
C ASN A 299 -9.70 -22.82 7.67
N LEU A 300 -9.03 -22.48 6.57
CA LEU A 300 -9.57 -22.51 5.21
C LEU A 300 -10.15 -23.88 4.81
N PRO A 301 -9.54 -25.04 5.13
CA PRO A 301 -10.12 -26.34 4.79
C PRO A 301 -11.53 -26.56 5.36
N GLU A 302 -11.78 -26.04 6.57
CA GLU A 302 -13.10 -26.10 7.20
C GLU A 302 -14.05 -25.09 6.57
N PHE A 303 -13.60 -23.86 6.34
CA PHE A 303 -14.41 -22.80 5.74
C PHE A 303 -14.86 -23.14 4.31
N ILE A 304 -14.02 -23.80 3.50
CA ILE A 304 -14.38 -24.29 2.16
C ILE A 304 -15.50 -25.34 2.25
N LYS A 305 -15.53 -26.16 3.31
CA LYS A 305 -16.56 -27.18 3.53
C LYS A 305 -17.82 -26.65 4.22
N SER A 306 -17.90 -25.35 4.46
CA SER A 306 -19.04 -24.71 5.11
C SER A 306 -20.33 -24.94 4.31
N THR A 307 -21.45 -25.09 5.03
CA THR A 307 -22.79 -25.12 4.42
C THR A 307 -23.28 -23.72 4.04
N ASN A 308 -22.60 -22.66 4.50
CA ASN A 308 -22.90 -21.29 4.11
C ASN A 308 -22.12 -20.94 2.83
N THR A 309 -22.85 -20.72 1.72
CA THR A 309 -22.27 -20.44 0.41
C THR A 309 -21.43 -19.16 0.38
N ASP A 310 -21.77 -18.14 1.17
CA ASP A 310 -20.97 -16.91 1.27
C ASP A 310 -19.59 -17.19 1.89
N VAL A 311 -19.58 -17.95 2.98
CA VAL A 311 -18.33 -18.36 3.66
C VAL A 311 -17.49 -19.22 2.74
N GLN A 312 -18.11 -20.18 2.04
CA GLN A 312 -17.43 -21.04 1.08
C GLN A 312 -16.82 -20.24 -0.07
N TYR A 313 -17.58 -19.32 -0.68
CA TYR A 313 -17.10 -18.42 -1.73
C TYR A 313 -15.90 -17.58 -1.25
N LEU A 314 -16.03 -16.93 -0.10
CA LEU A 314 -14.97 -16.08 0.47
C LEU A 314 -13.73 -16.89 0.85
N ALA A 315 -13.89 -18.13 1.35
CA ALA A 315 -12.77 -19.01 1.67
C ALA A 315 -11.99 -19.43 0.42
N LEU A 316 -12.68 -19.74 -0.68
CA LEU A 316 -12.04 -20.03 -1.97
C LEU A 316 -11.27 -18.80 -2.49
N ARG A 317 -11.88 -17.61 -2.44
CA ARG A 317 -11.22 -16.35 -2.81
C ARG A 317 -9.98 -16.06 -1.96
N ALA A 318 -10.08 -16.22 -0.64
CA ALA A 318 -8.97 -16.05 0.28
C ALA A 318 -7.85 -17.07 -0.01
N SER A 319 -8.19 -18.31 -0.35
CA SER A 319 -7.22 -19.35 -0.74
C SER A 319 -6.43 -18.97 -2.00
N THR A 320 -7.11 -18.42 -3.02
CA THR A 320 -6.45 -17.92 -4.24
C THR A 320 -5.47 -16.80 -3.91
N ILE A 321 -5.86 -15.82 -3.09
CA ILE A 321 -4.98 -14.71 -2.71
C ILE A 321 -3.80 -15.20 -1.86
N VAL A 322 -4.01 -16.17 -0.95
CA VAL A 322 -2.90 -16.78 -0.20
C VAL A 322 -1.85 -17.38 -1.12
N LEU A 323 -2.25 -18.01 -2.24
CA LEU A 323 -1.31 -18.54 -3.25
C LEU A 323 -0.55 -17.47 -4.03
N GLU A 324 -1.04 -16.23 -4.06
CA GLU A 324 -0.32 -15.11 -4.66
C GLU A 324 0.85 -14.65 -3.78
N HIS A 325 0.75 -14.90 -2.47
CA HIS A 325 1.70 -14.49 -1.43
C HIS A 325 2.63 -15.62 -0.96
N ALA A 326 2.17 -16.87 -0.97
CA ALA A 326 2.91 -18.00 -0.40
C ALA A 326 2.97 -19.21 -1.35
N PHE A 327 4.08 -19.96 -1.29
CA PHE A 327 4.27 -21.13 -2.12
C PHE A 327 3.59 -22.37 -1.51
N PRO A 328 2.72 -23.09 -2.25
CA PRO A 328 2.04 -24.25 -1.72
C PRO A 328 2.99 -25.45 -1.60
N GLU A 329 3.01 -26.07 -0.43
CA GLU A 329 3.56 -27.40 -0.24
C GLU A 329 2.50 -28.44 -0.57
N LEU A 330 2.86 -29.32 -1.50
CA LEU A 330 1.98 -30.34 -2.04
C LEU A 330 2.64 -31.72 -1.85
N PRO A 331 1.83 -32.80 -1.84
CA PRO A 331 2.34 -34.17 -1.82
C PRO A 331 3.39 -34.40 -2.92
N GLN A 332 4.50 -35.03 -2.54
CA GLN A 332 5.61 -35.30 -3.46
C GLN A 332 5.15 -36.10 -4.68
N SER A 333 5.50 -35.62 -5.87
CA SER A 333 5.30 -36.35 -7.12
C SER A 333 6.23 -37.57 -7.22
N PRO A 334 5.85 -38.60 -8.00
CA PRO A 334 6.81 -39.60 -8.46
C PRO A 334 7.93 -38.95 -9.29
N SER A 335 9.04 -39.67 -9.47
CA SER A 335 10.20 -39.19 -10.23
C SER A 335 9.89 -38.95 -11.71
N GLU A 336 8.95 -39.71 -12.27
CA GLU A 336 8.49 -39.59 -13.65
C GLU A 336 6.97 -39.71 -13.69
N PHE A 337 6.32 -38.86 -14.48
CA PHE A 337 4.88 -38.90 -14.72
C PHE A 337 4.53 -38.24 -16.05
N LYS A 338 3.38 -38.61 -16.61
CA LYS A 338 2.92 -38.03 -17.88
C LYS A 338 1.92 -36.89 -17.65
N VAL A 339 2.28 -35.70 -18.14
CA VAL A 339 1.36 -34.55 -18.17
C VAL A 339 0.26 -34.79 -19.21
N SER A 340 -0.99 -34.53 -18.83
CA SER A 340 -2.12 -34.51 -19.76
C SER A 340 -2.21 -33.14 -20.43
N PHE A 341 -2.27 -33.15 -21.75
CA PHE A 341 -2.37 -31.95 -22.57
C PHE A 341 -3.74 -31.79 -23.23
N ASP A 342 -4.66 -32.73 -23.00
CA ASP A 342 -5.96 -32.77 -23.67
C ASP A 342 -7.12 -32.87 -22.67
N PHE A 343 -7.30 -31.81 -21.88
CA PHE A 343 -8.44 -31.67 -20.97
C PHE A 343 -9.78 -31.50 -21.69
N MET A 344 -9.76 -31.00 -22.92
CA MET A 344 -10.96 -30.77 -23.74
C MET A 344 -11.69 -32.09 -24.04
N SER A 345 -10.93 -33.18 -24.25
CA SER A 345 -11.47 -34.53 -24.48
C SER A 345 -12.36 -35.08 -23.35
N LEU A 346 -12.32 -34.49 -22.15
CA LEU A 346 -13.13 -34.92 -21.01
C LEU A 346 -14.63 -34.61 -21.22
N PHE A 347 -14.93 -33.61 -22.05
CA PHE A 347 -16.30 -33.20 -22.40
C PHE A 347 -16.61 -33.54 -23.86
N ASN A 348 -17.88 -33.46 -24.26
CA ASN A 348 -18.25 -33.73 -25.65
C ASN A 348 -17.78 -32.60 -26.56
N ALA A 349 -17.18 -32.94 -27.70
CA ALA A 349 -16.67 -31.96 -28.65
C ALA A 349 -17.76 -30.99 -29.13
N GLU A 350 -19.00 -31.46 -29.33
CA GLU A 350 -20.11 -30.63 -29.78
C GLU A 350 -20.57 -29.57 -28.76
N TRP A 351 -20.15 -29.64 -27.50
CA TRP A 351 -20.50 -28.67 -26.45
C TRP A 351 -19.64 -27.41 -26.48
N PHE A 352 -18.49 -27.45 -27.15
CA PHE A 352 -17.58 -26.31 -27.26
C PHE A 352 -18.03 -25.33 -28.36
N VAL A 353 -19.17 -24.67 -28.17
CA VAL A 353 -19.77 -23.77 -29.16
C VAL A 353 -18.94 -22.51 -29.40
N GLN A 354 -18.19 -22.05 -28.39
CA GLN A 354 -17.17 -21.00 -28.52
C GLN A 354 -15.77 -21.64 -28.46
N SER A 355 -15.26 -22.10 -29.60
CA SER A 355 -14.05 -22.94 -29.67
C SER A 355 -12.71 -22.20 -29.74
N ASP A 356 -12.70 -20.86 -29.66
CA ASP A 356 -11.46 -20.11 -29.77
C ASP A 356 -10.63 -20.21 -28.49
N ILE A 357 -9.69 -21.14 -28.47
CA ILE A 357 -8.76 -21.39 -27.35
C ILE A 357 -7.56 -20.42 -27.36
N ASN A 358 -7.38 -19.64 -28.43
CA ASN A 358 -6.22 -18.76 -28.54
C ASN A 358 -6.25 -17.66 -27.47
N LYS A 359 -7.45 -17.21 -27.09
CA LYS A 359 -7.62 -16.25 -26.01
C LYS A 359 -7.14 -16.80 -24.67
N GLN A 360 -7.60 -18.00 -24.29
CA GLN A 360 -7.21 -18.67 -23.05
C GLN A 360 -5.70 -18.98 -23.04
N LEU A 361 -5.12 -19.37 -24.18
CA LEU A 361 -3.68 -19.53 -24.32
C LEU A 361 -2.91 -18.21 -24.12
N ALA A 362 -3.42 -17.10 -24.67
CA ALA A 362 -2.82 -15.78 -24.51
C ALA A 362 -2.88 -15.29 -23.05
N GLU A 363 -3.93 -15.65 -22.30
CA GLU A 363 -4.11 -15.30 -20.88
C GLU A 363 -3.34 -16.23 -19.93
N ALA A 364 -3.28 -17.53 -20.23
CA ALA A 364 -2.56 -18.52 -19.42
C ALA A 364 -1.04 -18.32 -19.46
N ARG A 365 -0.47 -17.92 -20.61
CA ARG A 365 0.98 -17.79 -20.77
C ARG A 365 1.61 -16.78 -19.78
N PRO A 366 1.15 -15.52 -19.67
CA PRO A 366 1.65 -14.59 -18.66
C PRO A 366 1.51 -15.12 -17.22
N ARG A 367 0.39 -15.79 -16.90
CA ARG A 367 0.13 -16.38 -15.57
C ARG A 367 1.18 -17.44 -15.22
N VAL A 368 1.46 -18.36 -16.13
CA VAL A 368 2.48 -19.40 -15.94
C VAL A 368 3.89 -18.80 -15.89
N SER A 369 4.20 -17.83 -16.76
CA SER A 369 5.50 -17.15 -16.74
C SER A 369 5.75 -16.39 -15.43
N LEU A 370 4.72 -15.74 -14.87
CA LEU A 370 4.80 -15.12 -13.56
C LEU A 370 5.03 -16.17 -12.46
N ALA A 371 4.29 -17.28 -12.48
CA ALA A 371 4.49 -18.37 -11.52
C ALA A 371 5.91 -18.98 -11.58
N LEU A 372 6.49 -19.10 -12.77
CA LEU A 372 7.89 -19.47 -12.96
C LEU A 372 8.84 -18.46 -12.33
N ALA A 373 8.70 -17.17 -12.65
CA ALA A 373 9.55 -16.11 -12.08
C ALA A 373 9.46 -16.07 -10.54
N LYS A 374 8.24 -16.28 -10.01
CA LYS A 374 7.99 -16.37 -8.57
C LYS A 374 8.53 -17.66 -7.94
N SER A 375 8.69 -18.76 -8.69
CA SER A 375 9.36 -19.96 -8.17
C SER A 375 10.87 -19.81 -8.04
N GLN A 376 11.46 -18.91 -8.83
CA GLN A 376 12.91 -18.63 -8.88
C GLN A 376 13.33 -17.53 -7.89
N THR A 377 12.40 -16.65 -7.51
CA THR A 377 12.60 -15.62 -6.50
C THR A 377 12.03 -16.14 -5.18
N THR A 378 12.82 -16.13 -4.11
CA THR A 378 12.43 -16.71 -2.82
C THR A 378 11.16 -16.02 -2.29
N TYR A 379 9.99 -16.64 -2.47
CA TYR A 379 8.78 -16.25 -1.74
C TYR A 379 9.08 -16.18 -0.25
N LEU A 380 8.68 -15.08 0.39
CA LEU A 380 8.56 -14.90 1.85
C LEU A 380 9.40 -15.89 2.69
N ASN A 381 10.73 -15.74 2.66
CA ASN A 381 11.68 -16.49 3.51
C ASN A 381 11.48 -18.02 3.59
N GLY A 382 10.95 -18.67 2.55
CA GLY A 382 10.82 -20.13 2.52
C GLY A 382 9.70 -20.72 3.40
N LYS A 383 8.73 -19.91 3.86
CA LYS A 383 7.52 -20.45 4.50
C LYS A 383 6.64 -21.15 3.47
N LYS A 384 6.83 -22.46 3.37
CA LYS A 384 5.94 -23.39 2.69
C LYS A 384 4.70 -23.62 3.54
N PHE A 385 3.53 -23.70 2.93
CA PHE A 385 2.29 -24.04 3.65
C PHE A 385 1.66 -25.29 3.05
N ASN A 386 1.23 -26.21 3.89
CA ASN A 386 0.58 -27.44 3.43
C ASN A 386 -0.77 -27.12 2.78
N CYS A 387 -0.82 -27.24 1.45
CA CYS A 387 -2.02 -26.95 0.67
C CYS A 387 -2.89 -28.19 0.43
N SER A 388 -2.47 -29.37 0.91
CA SER A 388 -3.17 -30.65 0.65
C SER A 388 -4.62 -30.63 1.12
N GLU A 389 -4.88 -30.07 2.31
CA GLU A 389 -6.23 -30.03 2.87
C GLU A 389 -7.14 -29.05 2.12
N ILE A 390 -6.60 -27.91 1.70
CA ILE A 390 -7.29 -26.91 0.87
C ILE A 390 -7.63 -27.53 -0.50
N PHE A 391 -6.67 -28.21 -1.13
CA PHE A 391 -6.88 -28.91 -2.38
C PHE A 391 -7.97 -29.97 -2.26
N ASN A 392 -7.89 -30.85 -1.26
CA ASN A 392 -8.89 -31.89 -1.03
C ASN A 392 -10.28 -31.30 -0.73
N ALA A 393 -10.35 -30.22 0.05
CA ALA A 393 -11.61 -29.50 0.27
C ALA A 393 -12.16 -28.93 -1.04
N SER A 394 -11.30 -28.37 -1.88
CA SER A 394 -11.69 -27.82 -3.19
C SER A 394 -12.20 -28.90 -4.16
N LEU A 395 -11.60 -30.09 -4.16
CA LEU A 395 -12.09 -31.21 -4.97
C LEU A 395 -13.51 -31.63 -4.56
N SER A 396 -13.85 -31.58 -3.27
CA SER A 396 -15.21 -31.90 -2.80
C SER A 396 -16.28 -30.93 -3.31
N ILE A 397 -15.90 -29.70 -3.69
CA ILE A 397 -16.80 -28.74 -4.35
C ILE A 397 -17.14 -29.20 -5.77
N LEU A 398 -16.17 -29.83 -6.47
CA LEU A 398 -16.38 -30.37 -7.82
C LEU A 398 -17.38 -31.54 -7.82
N ASP A 399 -17.49 -32.30 -6.72
CA ASP A 399 -18.48 -33.38 -6.62
C ASP A 399 -19.93 -32.86 -6.65
N ASN A 400 -20.16 -31.63 -6.18
CA ASN A 400 -21.47 -30.97 -6.16
C ASN A 400 -21.63 -29.87 -7.22
N PHE A 401 -20.68 -29.75 -8.16
CA PHE A 401 -20.54 -28.63 -9.09
C PHE A 401 -21.84 -28.22 -9.78
N VAL A 402 -22.66 -29.18 -10.21
CA VAL A 402 -23.92 -28.91 -10.92
C VAL A 402 -24.95 -28.17 -10.08
N SER A 403 -24.93 -28.35 -8.76
CA SER A 403 -25.92 -27.78 -7.84
C SER A 403 -25.40 -26.57 -7.06
N ASN A 404 -24.11 -26.27 -7.16
CA ASN A 404 -23.51 -25.12 -6.49
C ASN A 404 -23.99 -23.81 -7.12
N GLU A 405 -23.93 -22.74 -6.32
CA GLU A 405 -24.02 -21.38 -6.84
C GLU A 405 -22.85 -21.10 -7.80
N ILE A 406 -23.14 -20.38 -8.89
CA ILE A 406 -22.18 -20.08 -9.96
C ILE A 406 -20.92 -19.40 -9.42
N ARG A 407 -21.06 -18.45 -8.49
CA ARG A 407 -19.91 -17.76 -7.89
C ARG A 407 -18.95 -18.69 -7.15
N VAL A 408 -19.45 -19.76 -6.53
CA VAL A 408 -18.60 -20.78 -5.87
C VAL A 408 -17.87 -21.59 -6.93
N ASN A 409 -18.57 -21.99 -7.99
CA ASN A 409 -17.95 -22.71 -9.10
C ASN A 409 -16.87 -21.87 -9.78
N CYS A 410 -17.09 -20.58 -10.00
CA CYS A 410 -16.06 -19.68 -10.54
C CYS A 410 -14.86 -19.54 -9.57
N ALA A 411 -15.12 -19.37 -8.27
CA ALA A 411 -14.04 -19.23 -7.29
C ALA A 411 -13.19 -20.51 -7.14
N VAL A 412 -13.80 -21.70 -7.17
CA VAL A 412 -13.05 -22.96 -7.08
C VAL A 412 -12.26 -23.26 -8.35
N THR A 413 -12.81 -22.96 -9.54
CA THR A 413 -12.07 -23.17 -10.80
C THR A 413 -10.88 -22.23 -10.89
N GLU A 414 -11.03 -20.96 -10.47
CA GLU A 414 -9.92 -20.01 -10.39
C GLU A 414 -8.82 -20.44 -9.43
N LEU A 415 -9.18 -20.93 -8.23
CA LEU A 415 -8.23 -21.50 -7.28
C LEU A 415 -7.45 -22.68 -7.90
N LEU A 416 -8.16 -23.61 -8.53
CA LEU A 416 -7.57 -24.79 -9.16
C LEU A 416 -6.71 -24.43 -10.38
N ILE A 417 -7.10 -23.44 -11.20
CA ILE A 417 -6.27 -22.94 -12.30
C ILE A 417 -5.00 -22.26 -11.76
N THR A 418 -5.11 -21.52 -10.67
CA THR A 418 -3.98 -20.85 -10.00
C THR A 418 -2.99 -21.90 -9.49
N LEU A 419 -3.46 -22.94 -8.81
CA LEU A 419 -2.66 -24.09 -8.40
C LEU A 419 -2.04 -24.83 -9.59
N ALA A 420 -2.79 -25.04 -10.67
CA ALA A 420 -2.28 -25.67 -11.89
C ALA A 420 -1.17 -24.85 -12.56
N SER A 421 -1.16 -23.53 -12.37
CA SER A 421 -0.14 -22.62 -12.91
C SER A 421 1.17 -22.63 -12.11
N VAL A 422 1.15 -23.08 -10.85
CA VAL A 422 2.34 -23.14 -9.98
C VAL A 422 3.46 -23.95 -10.65
N TRP A 423 4.66 -23.38 -10.69
CA TRP A 423 5.82 -24.01 -11.31
C TRP A 423 6.50 -25.00 -10.36
N SER A 424 5.93 -26.20 -10.21
CA SER A 424 6.52 -27.34 -9.51
C SER A 424 6.09 -28.68 -10.08
N ASN A 425 6.91 -29.72 -9.86
CA ASN A 425 6.56 -31.10 -10.25
C ASN A 425 5.37 -31.62 -9.45
N ASP A 426 5.31 -31.33 -8.15
CA ASP A 426 4.21 -31.73 -7.27
C ASP A 426 2.87 -31.14 -7.72
N ALA A 427 2.83 -29.84 -8.02
CA ALA A 427 1.64 -29.19 -8.55
C ALA A 427 1.27 -29.74 -9.93
N THR A 428 2.25 -29.95 -10.81
CA THR A 428 1.99 -30.49 -12.15
C THR A 428 1.45 -31.92 -12.08
N TYR A 429 1.97 -32.75 -11.18
CA TYR A 429 1.47 -34.11 -10.96
C TYR A 429 0.03 -34.10 -10.44
N LEU A 430 -0.28 -33.33 -9.41
CA LEU A 430 -1.64 -33.30 -8.83
C LEU A 430 -2.67 -32.66 -9.76
N MET A 431 -2.28 -31.60 -10.46
CA MET A 431 -3.22 -30.78 -11.23
C MET A 431 -3.36 -31.23 -12.68
N LEU A 432 -2.27 -31.73 -13.28
CA LEU A 432 -2.19 -31.95 -14.73
C LEU A 432 -1.93 -33.40 -15.15
N CYS A 433 -1.66 -34.34 -14.23
CA CYS A 433 -1.38 -35.74 -14.58
C CYS A 433 -2.65 -36.60 -14.57
N ALA A 434 -2.83 -37.41 -15.62
CA ALA A 434 -3.93 -38.39 -15.70
C ALA A 434 -3.70 -39.63 -14.84
N GLU A 435 -2.46 -39.88 -14.42
CA GLU A 435 -2.06 -41.06 -13.62
C GLU A 435 -2.19 -40.81 -12.11
N CYS A 436 -2.54 -39.58 -11.70
CA CYS A 436 -2.76 -39.24 -10.29
C CYS A 436 -4.18 -39.64 -9.85
N PRO A 437 -4.38 -40.68 -9.02
CA PRO A 437 -5.72 -41.21 -8.73
C PRO A 437 -6.62 -40.22 -7.98
N ASN A 438 -6.01 -39.36 -7.15
CA ASN A 438 -6.66 -38.31 -6.38
C ASN A 438 -6.34 -36.92 -6.94
N GLY A 439 -5.95 -36.85 -8.21
CA GLY A 439 -5.62 -35.61 -8.90
C GLY A 439 -6.84 -34.88 -9.44
N LEU A 440 -6.60 -33.66 -9.92
CA LEU A 440 -7.64 -32.85 -10.55
C LEU A 440 -8.16 -33.50 -11.85
N PHE A 441 -7.30 -34.15 -12.63
CA PHE A 441 -7.71 -34.77 -13.89
C PHE A 441 -8.85 -35.78 -13.71
N GLU A 442 -8.73 -36.70 -12.75
CA GLU A 442 -9.78 -37.70 -12.49
C GLU A 442 -11.05 -37.06 -11.91
N SER A 443 -10.93 -35.99 -11.11
CA SER A 443 -12.09 -35.24 -10.61
C SER A 443 -12.84 -34.53 -11.73
N THR A 444 -12.13 -33.87 -12.65
CA THR A 444 -12.69 -33.22 -13.84
C THR A 444 -13.32 -34.23 -14.81
N LYS A 445 -12.72 -35.42 -14.95
CA LYS A 445 -13.29 -36.51 -15.75
C LYS A 445 -14.61 -37.02 -15.18
N LYS A 446 -14.70 -37.20 -13.85
CA LYS A 446 -15.97 -37.54 -13.17
C LYS A 446 -17.02 -36.45 -13.38
N LEU A 447 -16.63 -35.18 -13.27
CA LEU A 447 -17.50 -34.05 -13.56
C LEU A 447 -18.06 -34.10 -14.99
N GLY A 448 -17.19 -34.32 -15.99
CA GLY A 448 -17.61 -34.49 -17.38
C GLY A 448 -18.59 -35.66 -17.58
N GLN A 449 -18.34 -36.80 -16.94
CA GLN A 449 -19.28 -37.94 -16.95
C GLN A 449 -20.63 -37.61 -16.30
N PHE A 450 -20.61 -36.84 -15.20
CA PHE A 450 -21.83 -36.42 -14.52
C PHE A 450 -22.69 -35.50 -15.39
N PHE A 451 -22.09 -34.51 -16.06
CA PHE A 451 -22.81 -33.68 -17.03
C PHE A 451 -23.36 -34.51 -18.20
N LYS A 452 -22.58 -35.45 -18.75
CA LYS A 452 -23.04 -36.36 -19.82
C LYS A 452 -24.26 -37.18 -19.39
N ALA A 453 -24.27 -37.68 -18.16
CA ALA A 453 -25.41 -38.42 -17.61
C ALA A 453 -26.65 -37.53 -17.41
N ARG A 454 -26.48 -36.29 -16.96
CA ARG A 454 -27.59 -35.35 -16.68
C ARG A 454 -28.21 -34.70 -17.91
N ILE A 455 -27.38 -34.36 -18.88
CA ILE A 455 -27.82 -33.74 -20.13
C ILE A 455 -28.35 -34.81 -21.08
N GLY A 456 -27.69 -35.96 -21.18
CA GLY A 456 -28.07 -37.05 -22.08
C GLY A 456 -28.06 -36.64 -23.56
N GLY A 457 -28.86 -37.33 -24.39
CA GLY A 457 -29.00 -37.06 -25.82
C GLY A 457 -30.09 -36.02 -26.16
N ARG A 458 -30.26 -34.98 -25.34
CA ARG A 458 -31.29 -33.94 -25.56
C ARG A 458 -31.11 -33.31 -26.94
N GLN A 459 -32.23 -33.05 -27.62
CA GLN A 459 -32.23 -32.19 -28.81
C GLN A 459 -31.93 -30.75 -28.36
N SER A 460 -31.20 -29.98 -29.17
CA SER A 460 -30.93 -28.54 -28.94
C SER A 460 -29.90 -28.18 -27.86
N VAL A 461 -29.07 -29.13 -27.38
CA VAL A 461 -28.03 -28.86 -26.35
C VAL A 461 -27.11 -27.70 -26.71
N GLN A 462 -26.70 -27.59 -27.98
CA GLN A 462 -25.85 -26.48 -28.43
C GLN A 462 -26.52 -25.11 -28.27
N GLN A 463 -27.82 -25.02 -28.54
CA GLN A 463 -28.57 -23.77 -28.38
C GLN A 463 -28.70 -23.39 -26.91
N LEU A 464 -28.92 -24.37 -26.02
CA LEU A 464 -28.98 -24.14 -24.58
C LEU A 464 -27.64 -23.67 -24.01
N ILE A 465 -26.53 -24.23 -24.50
CA ILE A 465 -25.18 -23.76 -24.15
C ILE A 465 -24.95 -22.32 -24.64
N SER A 466 -25.30 -22.01 -25.90
CA SER A 466 -25.19 -20.64 -26.42
C SER A 466 -25.99 -19.64 -25.59
N ASN A 467 -27.22 -19.97 -25.24
CA ASN A 467 -28.07 -19.12 -24.41
C ASN A 467 -27.43 -18.92 -23.02
N ALA A 468 -26.87 -19.97 -22.42
CA ALA A 468 -26.19 -19.85 -21.13
C ALA A 468 -24.96 -18.93 -21.19
N TYR A 469 -24.17 -18.97 -22.28
CA TYR A 469 -23.09 -18.01 -22.51
C TYR A 469 -23.60 -16.56 -22.58
N GLU A 470 -24.70 -16.30 -23.30
CA GLU A 470 -25.31 -14.96 -23.38
C GLU A 470 -25.81 -14.47 -22.02
N MET A 471 -26.36 -15.37 -21.21
CA MET A 471 -26.81 -15.05 -19.85
C MET A 471 -25.65 -14.67 -18.92
N GLU A 472 -24.52 -15.37 -18.99
CA GLU A 472 -23.32 -15.02 -18.24
C GLU A 472 -22.80 -13.63 -18.62
N GLN A 473 -22.73 -13.33 -19.92
CA GLN A 473 -22.30 -12.01 -20.41
C GLN A 473 -23.21 -10.87 -19.93
N GLN A 474 -24.49 -11.15 -19.69
CA GLN A 474 -25.48 -10.19 -19.22
C GLN A 474 -25.65 -10.17 -17.69
N ASN A 475 -24.89 -10.98 -16.94
CA ASN A 475 -25.02 -11.15 -15.48
C ASN A 475 -26.47 -11.42 -15.03
N LYS A 476 -27.26 -12.16 -15.82
CA LYS A 476 -28.65 -12.51 -15.47
C LYS A 476 -28.66 -13.67 -14.48
N ALA A 477 -29.54 -13.65 -13.48
CA ALA A 477 -29.76 -14.79 -12.59
C ALA A 477 -30.47 -15.95 -13.34
N PRO A 478 -30.23 -17.22 -12.99
CA PRO A 478 -30.98 -18.33 -13.58
C PRO A 478 -32.40 -18.34 -13.00
N ASN A 479 -33.39 -18.59 -13.84
CA ASN A 479 -34.81 -18.65 -13.49
C ASN A 479 -35.22 -20.03 -12.97
N ASP A 480 -34.50 -21.09 -13.33
CA ASP A 480 -34.79 -22.47 -12.96
C ASP A 480 -33.53 -23.36 -12.87
N GLU A 481 -33.73 -24.63 -12.48
CA GLU A 481 -32.66 -25.63 -12.36
C GLU A 481 -32.01 -26.00 -13.70
N GLU A 482 -32.73 -25.88 -14.82
CA GLU A 482 -32.20 -26.19 -16.14
C GLU A 482 -31.24 -25.09 -16.60
N GLU A 483 -31.63 -23.83 -16.46
CA GLU A 483 -30.75 -22.69 -16.71
C GLU A 483 -29.50 -22.75 -15.81
N LEU A 484 -29.65 -23.09 -14.52
CA LEU A 484 -28.51 -23.27 -13.61
C LEU A 484 -27.58 -24.39 -14.07
N LEU A 485 -28.12 -25.54 -14.49
CA LEU A 485 -27.35 -26.67 -15.03
C LEU A 485 -26.49 -26.25 -16.23
N PHE A 486 -27.08 -25.55 -17.20
CA PHE A 486 -26.36 -25.14 -18.41
C PHE A 486 -25.35 -24.02 -18.16
N ARG A 487 -25.62 -23.12 -17.20
CA ARG A 487 -24.63 -22.13 -16.76
C ARG A 487 -23.44 -22.79 -16.05
N ASN A 488 -23.71 -23.72 -15.14
CA ASN A 488 -22.64 -24.53 -14.52
C ASN A 488 -21.88 -25.35 -15.58
N LEU A 489 -22.53 -25.86 -16.62
CA LEU A 489 -21.82 -26.48 -17.74
C LEU A 489 -20.87 -25.49 -18.43
N VAL A 490 -21.32 -24.27 -18.73
CA VAL A 490 -20.46 -23.23 -19.34
C VAL A 490 -19.23 -22.95 -18.48
N VAL A 491 -19.39 -22.81 -17.16
CA VAL A 491 -18.25 -22.63 -16.24
C VAL A 491 -17.29 -23.83 -16.30
N ALA A 492 -17.81 -25.06 -16.34
CA ALA A 492 -16.99 -26.27 -16.47
C ALA A 492 -16.25 -26.35 -17.82
N LEU A 493 -16.89 -25.93 -18.92
CA LEU A 493 -16.28 -25.89 -20.25
C LEU A 493 -15.15 -24.85 -20.32
N GLU A 494 -15.33 -23.66 -19.75
CA GLU A 494 -14.26 -22.67 -19.66
C GLU A 494 -13.13 -23.14 -18.75
N PHE A 495 -13.44 -23.81 -17.64
CA PHE A 495 -12.44 -24.39 -16.75
C PHE A 495 -11.54 -25.40 -17.46
N VAL A 496 -12.09 -26.33 -18.26
CA VAL A 496 -11.24 -27.30 -18.99
C VAL A 496 -10.44 -26.67 -20.13
N LYS A 497 -10.94 -25.58 -20.75
CA LYS A 497 -10.16 -24.78 -21.71
C LYS A 497 -8.97 -24.12 -21.03
N GLU A 498 -9.16 -23.52 -19.85
CA GLU A 498 -8.11 -22.89 -19.06
C GLU A 498 -7.05 -23.91 -18.59
N LEU A 499 -7.48 -25.10 -18.14
CA LEU A 499 -6.54 -26.19 -17.78
C LEU A 499 -5.73 -26.65 -19.00
N HIS A 500 -6.39 -26.83 -20.15
CA HIS A 500 -5.72 -27.16 -21.40
C HIS A 500 -4.68 -26.09 -21.76
N ALA A 501 -5.08 -24.82 -21.76
CA ALA A 501 -4.20 -23.70 -22.07
C ALA A 501 -3.02 -23.57 -21.11
N THR A 502 -3.25 -23.80 -19.81
CA THR A 502 -2.21 -23.81 -18.78
C THR A 502 -1.20 -24.93 -19.00
N ALA A 503 -1.66 -26.15 -19.29
CA ALA A 503 -0.79 -27.28 -19.58
C ALA A 503 0.06 -27.07 -20.84
N GLN A 504 -0.55 -26.54 -21.92
CA GLN A 504 0.16 -26.19 -23.15
C GLN A 504 1.20 -25.08 -22.91
N SER A 505 0.84 -24.04 -22.15
CA SER A 505 1.75 -22.94 -21.82
C SER A 505 2.98 -23.42 -21.05
N LYS A 506 2.79 -24.31 -20.05
CA LYS A 506 3.89 -24.95 -19.33
C LYS A 506 4.82 -25.74 -20.27
N ASN A 507 4.24 -26.53 -21.18
CA ASN A 507 5.00 -27.30 -22.16
C ASN A 507 5.83 -26.41 -23.09
N MET A 508 5.23 -25.34 -23.61
CA MET A 508 5.93 -24.38 -24.48
C MET A 508 7.10 -23.70 -23.78
N ILE A 509 6.93 -23.30 -22.51
CA ILE A 509 7.99 -22.68 -21.72
C ILE A 509 9.13 -23.68 -21.47
N ASN A 510 8.82 -24.91 -21.05
CA ASN A 510 9.83 -25.98 -20.87
C ASN A 510 10.65 -26.23 -22.13
N GLN A 511 10.00 -26.29 -23.29
CA GLN A 511 10.68 -26.46 -24.58
C GLN A 511 11.60 -25.28 -24.89
N SER A 512 11.18 -24.05 -24.59
CA SER A 512 12.00 -22.86 -24.83
C SER A 512 13.23 -22.77 -23.91
N GLU A 513 13.13 -23.18 -22.65
CA GLU A 513 14.28 -23.20 -21.72
C GLU A 513 15.33 -24.24 -22.13
N GLN A 514 14.88 -25.41 -22.61
CA GLN A 514 15.78 -26.45 -23.12
C GLN A 514 16.55 -25.99 -24.36
N ILE A 515 15.95 -25.14 -25.22
CA ILE A 515 16.61 -24.59 -26.41
C ILE A 515 17.65 -23.53 -26.05
N VAL A 516 17.47 -22.77 -24.97
CA VAL A 516 18.43 -21.73 -24.52
C VAL A 516 19.65 -22.33 -23.80
N GLN A 517 19.53 -23.55 -23.27
CA GLN A 517 20.61 -24.26 -22.58
C GLN A 517 21.46 -25.18 -23.50
N MET A 518 21.06 -25.34 -24.76
CA MET A 518 21.85 -25.99 -25.84
C MET A 518 22.63 -24.95 -26.62
#